data_AF-A0A7W1K8E1-F1
#
_entry.id   AF-A0A7W1K8E1-F1
#
_cell.length_a   1.000
_cell.length_b   1.000
_cell.length_c   1.000
_cell.angle_alpha   90.00
_cell.angle_beta   90.00
_cell.angle_gamma   90.00
#
_symmetry.space_group_name_H-M   'P 1'
#
loop_
_entity.id
_entity.type
_entity.pdbx_description
1 polymer ?
#
loop_
_entity_poly.entity_id
_entity_poly.type
_entity_poly.pdbx_seq_one_letter_code
_entity_poly.pdbx_strand_id
1 'polypeptide(L)'
;MNEYRNRRSPVTGPNAGKWPLRSDPDDVSRVFFQDPKTNEWQTLRWAHHSDIAVPFSAEALAYARRLARQTQRFPDDRRALAELLERWDAGLTRNPAERRMALRLSQQRNARLIADDADTAGGGVGEVASVTDLAGVRAVTQRTTTADTEDVDEVIEAPGGDDDDPDELDALPVDERDDSYYDDAFGNFA
;
A
#
# COMPACT_ATOMS: atom_id res chain seq x y z
N MET A 1 25.50 -15.69 2.74
CA MET A 1 24.22 -16.35 3.14
C MET A 1 24.21 -17.88 2.99
N ASN A 2 25.35 -18.58 2.92
CA ASN A 2 25.40 -20.05 2.82
C ASN A 2 25.57 -20.78 4.17
N GLU A 3 25.86 -20.05 5.26
CA GLU A 3 26.26 -20.62 6.55
C GLU A 3 25.09 -21.22 7.37
N TYR A 4 23.85 -20.92 6.98
CA TYR A 4 22.62 -21.35 7.67
C TYR A 4 21.84 -22.42 6.92
N ARG A 5 22.33 -22.86 5.74
CA ARG A 5 21.67 -23.88 4.92
C ARG A 5 21.68 -25.24 5.65
N ASN A 6 20.55 -25.94 5.71
CA ASN A 6 20.37 -27.23 6.39
C ASN A 6 20.62 -27.24 7.92
N ARG A 7 20.62 -26.07 8.57
CA ARG A 7 20.69 -25.96 10.03
C ARG A 7 19.30 -25.71 10.63
N ARG A 8 19.04 -26.35 11.78
CA ARG A 8 17.91 -25.97 12.64
C ARG A 8 18.24 -24.66 13.34
N SER A 9 17.23 -23.82 13.51
CA SER A 9 17.42 -22.55 14.21
C SER A 9 17.80 -22.81 15.68
N PRO A 10 18.63 -21.95 16.29
CA PRO A 10 18.96 -22.02 17.71
C PRO A 10 17.83 -21.47 18.61
N VAL A 11 16.73 -21.00 18.01
CA VAL A 11 15.58 -20.45 18.75
C VAL A 11 14.97 -21.55 19.60
N THR A 12 14.76 -21.25 20.88
CA THR A 12 14.15 -22.13 21.88
C THR A 12 12.73 -21.64 22.19
N GLY A 13 11.85 -22.52 22.69
CA GLY A 13 10.47 -22.19 23.05
C GLY A 13 9.43 -22.80 22.08
N PRO A 14 8.21 -22.23 21.97
CA PRO A 14 7.12 -22.81 21.17
C PRO A 14 7.43 -22.90 19.67
N ASN A 15 8.36 -22.08 19.17
CA ASN A 15 8.85 -22.10 17.79
C ASN A 15 10.24 -22.75 17.66
N ALA A 16 10.58 -23.68 18.57
CA ALA A 16 11.89 -24.34 18.57
C ALA A 16 12.24 -24.97 17.22
N GLY A 17 13.44 -24.65 16.71
CA GLY A 17 13.95 -25.15 15.44
C GLY A 17 13.41 -24.48 14.17
N LYS A 18 12.47 -23.52 14.29
CA LYS A 18 11.98 -22.68 13.17
C LYS A 18 12.75 -21.37 13.08
N TRP A 19 13.02 -20.90 11.86
CA TRP A 19 13.71 -19.63 11.63
C TRP A 19 12.77 -18.44 11.78
N PRO A 20 13.17 -17.36 12.47
CA PRO A 20 12.40 -16.12 12.57
C PRO A 20 12.39 -15.42 11.20
N LEU A 21 11.22 -15.43 10.56
CA LEU A 21 10.95 -14.72 9.32
C LEU A 21 9.89 -13.66 9.60
N ARG A 22 10.09 -12.46 9.05
CA ARG A 22 9.11 -11.38 9.10
C ARG A 22 8.85 -10.85 7.71
N SER A 23 7.60 -10.59 7.38
CA SER A 23 7.20 -9.88 6.17
C SER A 23 6.40 -8.65 6.59
N ASP A 24 6.49 -7.59 5.79
CA ASP A 24 5.59 -6.46 5.90
C ASP A 24 4.26 -6.85 5.22
N PRO A 25 3.09 -6.76 5.86
CA PRO A 25 1.81 -7.04 5.19
C PRO A 25 1.56 -6.11 3.99
N ASP A 26 2.09 -4.88 4.05
CA ASP A 26 1.97 -3.90 2.98
C ASP A 26 3.03 -4.10 1.89
N ASP A 27 4.13 -4.79 2.18
CA ASP A 27 5.10 -5.25 1.18
C ASP A 27 5.53 -6.70 1.38
N VAL A 28 4.84 -7.60 0.67
CA VAL A 28 5.19 -9.01 0.65
C VAL A 28 6.27 -9.33 -0.39
N SER A 29 6.77 -8.35 -1.15
CA SER A 29 7.86 -8.55 -2.11
C SER A 29 9.21 -8.82 -1.43
N ARG A 30 9.35 -8.44 -0.16
CA ARG A 30 10.54 -8.62 0.68
C ARG A 30 10.19 -9.46 1.91
N VAL A 31 11.03 -10.45 2.19
CA VAL A 31 10.97 -11.22 3.44
C VAL A 31 12.25 -10.96 4.20
N PHE A 32 12.15 -10.69 5.49
CA PHE A 32 13.28 -10.42 6.36
C PHE A 32 13.59 -11.65 7.21
N PHE A 33 14.87 -11.96 7.31
CA PHE A 33 15.43 -13.01 8.14
C PHE A 33 16.27 -12.39 9.24
N GLN A 34 16.03 -12.78 10.48
CA GLN A 34 16.88 -12.35 11.59
C GLN A 34 18.07 -13.30 11.75
N ASP A 35 19.28 -12.77 11.65
CA ASP A 35 20.50 -13.52 11.94
C ASP A 35 20.58 -13.81 13.45
N PRO A 36 20.65 -15.07 13.90
CA PRO A 36 20.69 -15.40 15.31
C PRO A 36 22.00 -15.03 16.02
N LYS A 37 23.08 -14.76 15.28
CA LYS A 37 24.39 -14.39 15.85
C LYS A 37 24.50 -12.88 16.04
N THR A 38 24.06 -12.10 15.05
CA THR A 38 24.18 -10.62 15.07
C THR A 38 22.88 -9.94 15.50
N ASN A 39 21.77 -10.67 15.55
CA ASN A 39 20.41 -10.13 15.76
C ASN A 39 19.96 -9.13 14.67
N GLU A 40 20.70 -9.04 13.56
CA GLU A 40 20.40 -8.14 12.46
C GLU A 40 19.36 -8.75 11.50
N TRP A 41 18.53 -7.88 10.93
CA TRP A 41 17.56 -8.27 9.91
C TRP A 41 18.19 -8.16 8.53
N GLN A 42 18.25 -9.28 7.82
CA GLN A 42 18.71 -9.35 6.44
C GLN A 42 17.55 -9.65 5.51
N THR A 43 17.49 -8.94 4.38
CA THR A 43 16.47 -9.17 3.35
C THR A 43 16.79 -10.45 2.58
N LEU A 44 15.85 -11.38 2.58
CA LEU A 44 15.86 -12.57 1.74
C LEU A 44 15.30 -12.23 0.36
N ARG A 45 16.12 -12.46 -0.66
CA ARG A 45 15.68 -12.41 -2.05
C ARG A 45 15.15 -13.77 -2.48
N TRP A 46 13.85 -13.86 -2.74
CA TRP A 46 13.20 -15.03 -3.31
C TRP A 46 13.52 -15.15 -4.80
N ALA A 47 13.45 -16.36 -5.36
CA ALA A 47 13.89 -16.65 -6.73
C ALA A 47 13.16 -15.82 -7.81
N HIS A 48 11.93 -15.39 -7.54
CA HIS A 48 11.11 -14.60 -8.46
C HIS A 48 11.11 -13.10 -8.16
N HIS A 49 11.98 -12.64 -7.26
CA HIS A 49 12.05 -11.21 -6.91
C HIS A 49 12.43 -10.32 -8.11
N SER A 50 13.20 -10.82 -9.07
CA SER A 50 13.57 -10.06 -10.28
C SER A 50 12.41 -9.83 -11.25
N ASP A 51 11.41 -10.71 -11.21
CA ASP A 51 10.32 -10.73 -12.18
C ASP A 51 9.22 -9.73 -11.79
N ILE A 52 9.15 -9.34 -10.52
CA ILE A 52 8.23 -8.34 -9.98
C ILE A 52 9.05 -7.33 -9.18
N ALA A 53 9.54 -6.30 -9.87
CA ALA A 53 10.39 -5.27 -9.27
C ALA A 53 9.61 -4.24 -8.42
N VAL A 54 8.28 -4.29 -8.45
CA VAL A 54 7.41 -3.33 -7.77
C VAL A 54 6.99 -3.91 -6.41
N PRO A 55 7.05 -3.14 -5.31
CA PRO A 55 6.43 -3.55 -4.05
C PRO A 55 4.93 -3.76 -4.20
N PHE A 56 4.37 -4.68 -3.43
CA PHE A 56 2.91 -4.91 -3.40
C PHE A 56 2.49 -5.53 -2.07
N SER A 57 1.26 -5.22 -1.65
CA SER A 57 0.66 -5.74 -0.41
C SER A 57 0.15 -7.17 -0.57
N ALA A 58 -0.01 -7.88 0.55
CA ALA A 58 -0.63 -9.20 0.58
C ALA A 58 -2.06 -9.17 0.00
N GLU A 59 -2.78 -8.11 0.32
CA GLU A 59 -4.16 -7.84 -0.12
C GLU A 59 -4.23 -7.67 -1.65
N ALA A 60 -3.33 -6.86 -2.23
CA ALA A 60 -3.25 -6.65 -3.67
C ALA A 60 -2.99 -7.96 -4.43
N LEU A 61 -2.10 -8.83 -3.90
CA LEU A 61 -1.87 -10.15 -4.47
C LEU A 61 -3.10 -11.06 -4.39
N ALA A 62 -3.81 -11.04 -3.26
CA ALA A 62 -5.03 -11.82 -3.08
C ALA A 62 -6.12 -11.37 -4.07
N TYR A 63 -6.29 -10.06 -4.22
CA TYR A 63 -7.24 -9.47 -5.17
C TYR A 63 -6.87 -9.81 -6.62
N ALA A 64 -5.61 -9.65 -7.02
CA ALA A 64 -5.14 -10.02 -8.35
C ALA A 64 -5.41 -11.49 -8.69
N ARG A 65 -5.15 -12.40 -7.73
CA ARG A 65 -5.46 -13.82 -7.88
C ARG A 65 -6.95 -14.08 -8.04
N ARG A 66 -7.79 -13.37 -7.31
CA ARG A 66 -9.25 -13.48 -7.42
C ARG A 66 -9.72 -13.03 -8.81
N LEU A 67 -9.25 -11.88 -9.28
CA LEU A 67 -9.54 -11.34 -10.61
C LEU A 67 -9.08 -12.28 -11.74
N ALA A 68 -7.89 -12.87 -11.60
CA ALA A 68 -7.36 -13.84 -12.58
C ALA A 68 -8.26 -15.07 -12.69
N ARG A 69 -8.74 -15.60 -11.55
CA ARG A 69 -9.62 -16.77 -11.50
C ARG A 69 -11.01 -16.51 -12.09
N GLN A 70 -11.52 -15.29 -11.95
CA GLN A 70 -12.81 -14.90 -12.53
C GLN A 70 -12.73 -14.76 -14.06
N THR A 71 -11.59 -14.30 -14.60
CA THR A 71 -11.46 -13.94 -16.02
C THR A 71 -10.83 -15.04 -16.89
N GLN A 72 -9.99 -15.90 -16.32
CA GLN A 72 -9.21 -16.87 -17.10
C GLN A 72 -9.38 -18.30 -16.58
N ARG A 73 -9.47 -19.25 -17.53
CA ARG A 73 -9.50 -20.69 -17.20
C ARG A 73 -8.17 -21.21 -16.66
N PHE A 74 -7.05 -20.61 -17.10
CA PHE A 74 -5.71 -20.84 -16.58
C PHE A 74 -5.17 -19.50 -16.07
N PRO A 75 -5.39 -19.17 -14.79
CA PRO A 75 -5.02 -17.87 -14.25
C PRO A 75 -3.50 -17.73 -14.20
N ASP A 76 -2.99 -16.67 -14.81
CA ASP A 76 -1.62 -16.20 -14.60
C ASP A 76 -1.63 -15.09 -13.53
N ASP A 77 -1.51 -15.50 -12.26
CA ASP A 77 -1.53 -14.60 -11.10
C ASP A 77 -0.49 -13.47 -11.22
N ARG A 78 0.66 -13.72 -11.85
CA ARG A 78 1.73 -12.73 -11.99
C ARG A 78 1.33 -11.65 -12.97
N ARG A 79 0.81 -12.06 -14.12
CA ARG A 79 0.33 -11.14 -15.15
C ARG A 79 -0.85 -10.31 -14.63
N ALA A 80 -1.79 -10.96 -13.95
CA ALA A 80 -2.93 -10.26 -13.36
C ALA A 80 -2.50 -9.23 -12.31
N LEU A 81 -1.49 -9.54 -11.49
CA LEU A 81 -0.93 -8.59 -10.53
C LEU A 81 -0.24 -7.43 -11.24
N ALA A 82 0.58 -7.69 -12.27
CA ALA A 82 1.24 -6.63 -13.03
C ALA A 82 0.21 -5.67 -13.67
N GLU A 83 -0.83 -6.22 -14.31
CA GLU A 83 -1.92 -5.44 -14.90
C GLU A 83 -2.76 -4.69 -13.86
N LEU A 84 -2.86 -5.20 -12.62
CA LEU A 84 -3.49 -4.50 -11.49
C LEU A 84 -2.66 -3.30 -11.04
N LEU A 85 -1.37 -3.51 -10.81
CA LEU A 85 -0.46 -2.46 -10.34
C LEU A 85 -0.30 -1.35 -11.38
N GLU A 86 -0.16 -1.69 -12.67
CA GLU A 86 -0.08 -0.69 -13.75
C GLU A 86 -1.34 0.17 -13.83
N ARG A 87 -2.51 -0.44 -13.60
CA ARG A 87 -3.80 0.25 -13.60
C ARG A 87 -3.91 1.23 -12.42
N TRP A 88 -3.46 0.82 -11.24
CA TRP A 88 -3.42 1.70 -10.07
C TRP A 88 -2.40 2.82 -10.23
N ASP A 89 -1.24 2.56 -10.82
CA ASP A 89 -0.25 3.59 -11.19
C ASP A 89 -0.83 4.60 -12.20
N ALA A 90 -1.75 4.17 -13.07
CA ALA A 90 -2.51 5.04 -13.97
C ALA A 90 -3.69 5.77 -13.30
N GLY A 91 -3.92 5.57 -11.99
CA GLY A 91 -5.02 6.17 -11.24
C GLY A 91 -6.40 5.57 -11.52
N LEU A 92 -6.46 4.41 -12.16
CA LEU A 92 -7.71 3.76 -12.56
C LEU A 92 -8.13 2.72 -11.50
N THR A 93 -8.97 3.12 -10.54
CA THR A 93 -9.54 2.23 -9.51
C THR A 93 -11.02 2.01 -9.73
N ARG A 94 -11.51 0.79 -9.55
CA ARG A 94 -12.91 0.42 -9.84
C ARG A 94 -13.87 0.63 -8.67
N ASN A 95 -13.38 0.54 -7.45
CA ASN A 95 -14.18 0.66 -6.24
C ASN A 95 -13.37 1.41 -5.14
N PRO A 96 -14.03 1.85 -4.06
CA PRO A 96 -13.37 2.55 -2.95
C PRO A 96 -12.27 1.73 -2.27
N ALA A 97 -12.45 0.41 -2.14
CA ALA A 97 -11.45 -0.47 -1.54
C ALA A 97 -10.14 -0.55 -2.36
N GLU A 98 -10.23 -0.66 -3.69
CA GLU A 98 -9.10 -0.54 -4.61
C GLU A 98 -8.41 0.83 -4.46
N ARG A 99 -9.18 1.90 -4.32
CA ARG A 99 -8.63 3.25 -4.11
C ARG A 99 -7.83 3.33 -2.81
N ARG A 100 -8.34 2.76 -1.72
CA ARG A 100 -7.65 2.72 -0.42
C ARG A 100 -6.36 1.90 -0.51
N MET A 101 -6.40 0.72 -1.13
CA MET A 101 -5.20 -0.10 -1.38
C MET A 101 -4.16 0.63 -2.24
N ALA A 102 -4.58 1.27 -3.34
CA ALA A 102 -3.69 2.01 -4.22
C ALA A 102 -3.03 3.20 -3.51
N LEU A 103 -3.78 3.91 -2.65
CA LEU A 103 -3.23 4.99 -1.83
C LEU A 103 -2.21 4.48 -0.81
N ARG A 104 -2.51 3.38 -0.10
CA ARG A 104 -1.58 2.75 0.85
C ARG A 104 -0.29 2.32 0.15
N LEU A 105 -0.40 1.71 -1.02
CA LEU A 105 0.75 1.32 -1.84
C LEU A 105 1.59 2.54 -2.28
N SER A 106 0.94 3.63 -2.70
CA SER A 106 1.61 4.87 -3.09
C SER A 106 2.38 5.49 -1.92
N GLN A 107 1.76 5.54 -0.73
CA GLN A 107 2.41 6.01 0.50
C GLN A 107 3.64 5.17 0.85
N GLN A 108 3.54 3.84 0.77
CA GLN A 108 4.66 2.95 1.05
C GLN A 108 5.80 3.10 0.03
N ARG A 109 5.47 3.28 -1.25
CA ARG A 109 6.45 3.55 -2.32
C ARG A 109 7.18 4.87 -2.07
N ASN A 110 6.45 5.91 -1.66
CA ASN A 110 7.05 7.18 -1.29
C ASN A 110 7.97 7.06 -0.07
N ALA A 111 7.53 6.35 0.98
CA ALA A 111 8.36 6.11 2.17
C ALA A 111 9.68 5.39 1.83
N ARG A 112 9.68 4.49 0.85
CA ARG A 112 10.88 3.78 0.39
C ARG A 112 11.82 4.67 -0.40
N LEU A 113 11.29 5.53 -1.28
CA LEU A 113 12.11 6.52 -1.97
C LEU A 113 12.82 7.42 -0.96
N ILE A 114 12.11 7.89 0.06
CA ILE A 114 12.69 8.70 1.15
C ILE A 114 13.75 7.93 1.93
N ALA A 115 13.53 6.64 2.22
CA ALA A 115 14.50 5.80 2.93
C ALA A 115 15.75 5.51 2.09
N ASP A 116 15.59 5.18 0.81
CA ASP A 116 16.69 4.94 -0.13
C ASP A 116 17.51 6.23 -0.36
N ASP A 117 16.85 7.40 -0.40
CA ASP A 117 17.51 8.70 -0.46
C ASP A 117 18.30 8.99 0.83
N ALA A 118 17.78 8.64 2.00
CA ALA A 118 18.48 8.80 3.28
C ALA A 118 19.72 7.90 3.38
N ASP A 119 19.64 6.65 2.91
CA ASP A 119 20.78 5.73 2.84
C ASP A 119 21.84 6.22 1.83
N THR A 120 21.42 6.86 0.74
CA THR A 120 22.32 7.44 -0.28
C THR A 120 22.94 8.77 0.19
N ALA A 121 22.19 9.60 0.93
CA ALA A 121 22.66 10.87 1.49
C ALA A 121 23.72 10.72 2.60
N GLY A 122 23.84 9.53 3.21
CA GLY A 122 24.98 9.15 4.03
C GLY A 122 26.33 9.16 3.27
N GLY A 123 26.29 9.29 1.95
CA GLY A 123 27.43 9.40 1.04
C GLY A 123 27.40 10.63 0.12
N GLY A 124 27.18 11.83 0.66
CA GLY A 124 27.60 13.09 0.01
C GLY A 124 26.57 13.78 -0.90
N VAL A 125 25.99 14.85 -0.33
CA VAL A 125 25.47 16.09 -0.94
C VAL A 125 24.58 15.98 -2.19
N GLY A 126 23.27 16.09 -1.98
CA GLY A 126 22.29 16.47 -2.97
C GLY A 126 20.98 16.83 -2.27
N GLU A 127 20.80 18.11 -1.94
CA GLU A 127 19.57 18.63 -1.35
C GLU A 127 18.43 18.52 -2.37
N VAL A 128 17.66 17.45 -2.29
CA VAL A 128 16.42 17.29 -3.06
C VAL A 128 15.33 18.10 -2.37
N ALA A 129 14.88 19.15 -3.05
CA ALA A 129 13.83 20.04 -2.56
C ALA A 129 12.57 19.24 -2.22
N SER A 130 12.06 19.43 -1.00
CA SER A 130 10.82 18.81 -0.57
C SER A 130 9.67 19.27 -1.47
N VAL A 131 8.70 18.39 -1.74
CA VAL A 131 7.49 18.74 -2.52
C VAL A 131 6.73 19.92 -1.88
N THR A 132 6.89 20.15 -0.57
CA THR A 132 6.38 21.33 0.15
C THR A 132 7.06 22.65 -0.22
N ASP A 133 8.16 22.64 -0.98
CA ASP A 133 8.87 23.83 -1.43
C ASP A 133 8.46 24.28 -2.84
N LEU A 134 7.69 23.45 -3.55
CA LEU A 134 7.08 23.85 -4.82
C LEU A 134 6.07 24.98 -4.54
N ALA A 135 6.27 26.12 -5.21
CA ALA A 135 5.46 27.34 -5.00
C ALA A 135 3.94 27.08 -5.16
N GLY A 136 3.56 26.16 -6.05
CA GLY A 136 2.17 25.74 -6.23
C GLY A 136 1.58 25.00 -5.02
N VAL A 137 2.37 24.16 -4.35
CA VAL A 137 1.96 23.40 -3.15
C VAL A 137 1.87 24.33 -1.94
N ARG A 138 2.84 25.25 -1.77
CA ARG A 138 2.79 26.28 -0.71
C ARG A 138 1.56 27.19 -0.84
N ALA A 139 1.18 27.56 -2.05
CA ALA A 139 0.00 28.39 -2.28
C ALA A 139 -1.31 27.67 -1.96
N VAL A 140 -1.37 26.34 -2.10
CA VAL A 140 -2.54 25.53 -1.73
C VAL A 140 -2.65 25.40 -0.22
N THR A 141 -1.56 25.06 0.48
CA THR A 141 -1.56 24.91 1.94
C THR A 141 -1.75 26.23 2.70
N GLN A 142 -1.29 27.36 2.14
CA GLN A 142 -1.53 28.68 2.72
C GLN A 142 -2.96 29.19 2.50
N ARG A 143 -3.64 28.78 1.42
CA ARG A 143 -5.05 29.16 1.19
C ARG A 143 -6.01 28.47 2.16
N THR A 144 -5.70 27.26 2.60
CA THR A 144 -6.49 26.55 3.62
C THR A 144 -6.41 27.20 5.00
N THR A 145 -5.39 28.03 5.27
CA THR A 145 -5.26 28.72 6.57
C THR A 145 -5.92 30.10 6.65
N THR A 146 -6.44 30.64 5.54
CA THR A 146 -7.00 32.01 5.49
C THR A 146 -8.47 32.09 5.12
N ALA A 147 -9.16 30.96 5.00
CA ALA A 147 -10.61 30.94 4.90
C ALA A 147 -11.17 30.69 6.29
N ASP A 148 -11.94 31.67 6.81
CA ASP A 148 -12.78 31.54 8.00
C ASP A 148 -13.42 30.14 8.03
N THR A 149 -12.96 29.32 8.95
CA THR A 149 -13.58 28.04 9.25
C THR A 149 -14.03 28.17 10.69
N GLU A 150 -15.34 28.33 10.87
CA GLU A 150 -15.99 28.06 12.15
C GLU A 150 -15.51 26.68 12.63
N ASP A 151 -15.11 26.59 13.90
CA ASP A 151 -14.68 25.36 14.56
C ASP A 151 -15.72 24.24 14.34
N VAL A 152 -15.53 23.45 13.30
CA VAL A 152 -16.04 22.09 13.23
C VAL A 152 -14.87 21.24 13.71
N ASP A 153 -14.96 20.80 14.97
CA ASP A 153 -14.09 19.78 15.55
C ASP A 153 -14.38 18.46 14.82
N GLU A 154 -13.98 18.39 13.56
CA GLU A 154 -14.00 17.17 12.75
C GLU A 154 -12.87 16.33 13.30
N VAL A 155 -13.22 15.50 14.29
CA VAL A 155 -12.42 14.38 14.73
C VAL A 155 -12.06 13.62 13.46
N ILE A 156 -10.84 13.83 12.97
CA ILE A 156 -10.24 12.97 11.96
C ILE A 156 -10.07 11.64 12.70
N GLU A 157 -11.10 10.80 12.65
CA GLU A 157 -10.99 9.42 13.07
C GLU A 157 -9.79 8.88 12.30
N ALA A 158 -8.78 8.44 13.07
CA ALA A 158 -7.68 7.70 12.49
C ALA A 158 -8.30 6.61 11.60
N PRO A 159 -7.87 6.44 10.34
CA PRO A 159 -8.40 5.38 9.47
C PRO A 159 -8.01 4.03 10.07
N GLY A 160 -8.81 3.58 11.01
CA GLY A 160 -8.64 2.40 11.83
C GLY A 160 -9.82 1.49 11.60
N GLY A 161 -9.98 1.04 10.35
CA GLY A 161 -10.88 -0.02 9.98
C GLY A 161 -10.11 -1.04 9.14
N ASP A 162 -9.68 -2.13 9.77
CA ASP A 162 -9.39 -3.41 9.10
C ASP A 162 -10.70 -4.23 9.04
N ASP A 163 -11.84 -3.55 8.93
CA ASP A 163 -13.18 -4.13 8.76
C ASP A 163 -13.55 -4.09 7.27
N ASP A 164 -12.58 -4.44 6.43
CA ASP A 164 -12.77 -4.48 4.99
C ASP A 164 -13.39 -5.82 4.63
N ASP A 165 -14.68 -5.78 4.27
CA ASP A 165 -15.35 -6.96 3.75
C ASP A 165 -14.78 -7.27 2.36
N PRO A 166 -14.22 -8.48 2.12
CA PRO A 166 -13.72 -8.87 0.80
C PRO A 166 -14.77 -8.75 -0.31
N ASP A 167 -16.06 -8.71 0.03
CA ASP A 167 -17.16 -8.55 -0.92
C ASP A 167 -17.25 -7.12 -1.51
N GLU A 168 -16.75 -6.07 -0.83
CA GLU A 168 -16.70 -4.70 -1.37
C GLU A 168 -15.86 -4.59 -2.65
N LEU A 169 -14.85 -5.46 -2.78
CA LEU A 169 -13.94 -5.48 -3.91
C LEU A 169 -14.57 -6.05 -5.18
N ASP A 170 -15.66 -6.81 -5.06
CA ASP A 170 -16.46 -7.32 -6.18
C ASP A 170 -17.76 -6.52 -6.37
N ALA A 171 -18.06 -5.58 -5.47
CA ALA A 171 -19.18 -4.66 -5.65
C ALA A 171 -18.97 -3.85 -6.94
N LEU A 172 -19.99 -3.86 -7.80
CA LEU A 172 -20.05 -2.93 -8.92
C LEU A 172 -19.97 -1.51 -8.34
N PRO A 173 -19.34 -0.55 -9.05
CA PRO A 173 -19.41 0.84 -8.63
C PRO A 173 -20.87 1.14 -8.36
N VAL A 174 -21.17 1.51 -7.12
CA VAL A 174 -22.51 1.95 -6.76
C VAL A 174 -22.79 3.06 -7.75
N ASP A 175 -23.72 2.82 -8.67
CA ASP A 175 -24.26 3.87 -9.52
C ASP A 175 -24.97 4.75 -8.50
N GLU A 176 -24.24 5.72 -7.93
CA GLU A 176 -24.74 6.77 -7.05
C GLU A 176 -25.63 7.69 -7.90
N ARG A 177 -26.74 7.11 -8.35
CA ARG A 177 -27.99 7.81 -8.58
C ARG A 177 -28.89 7.45 -7.43
N ASP A 178 -28.43 7.74 -6.22
CA ASP A 178 -29.37 8.11 -5.18
C ASP A 178 -29.78 9.55 -5.49
N ASP A 179 -30.58 9.70 -6.55
CA ASP A 179 -31.13 10.99 -7.00
C ASP A 179 -31.97 11.65 -5.89
N SER A 180 -32.24 10.92 -4.78
CA SER A 180 -32.93 11.40 -3.59
C SER A 180 -32.14 12.42 -2.75
N TYR A 181 -30.80 12.48 -2.87
CA TYR A 181 -29.99 13.45 -2.12
C TYR A 181 -30.22 14.90 -2.56
N TYR A 182 -30.60 15.12 -3.83
CA TYR A 182 -30.94 16.44 -4.36
C TYR A 182 -32.45 16.75 -4.34
N ASP A 183 -33.31 15.76 -4.07
CA ASP A 183 -34.75 15.97 -3.99
C ASP A 183 -35.14 16.90 -2.82
N ASP A 184 -34.36 16.91 -1.73
CA ASP A 184 -34.62 17.80 -0.59
C ASP A 184 -34.03 19.21 -0.79
N ALA A 185 -33.10 19.38 -1.73
CA ALA A 185 -32.48 20.69 -2.03
C ALA A 185 -33.37 21.60 -2.89
N PHE A 186 -34.27 21.02 -3.69
CA PHE A 186 -35.21 21.74 -4.54
C PHE A 186 -36.65 21.41 -4.15
N GLY A 187 -37.00 21.76 -2.91
CA GLY A 187 -38.37 21.70 -2.40
C GLY A 187 -39.39 22.16 -3.43
N ASN A 188 -40.35 21.27 -3.69
CA ASN A 188 -41.45 21.44 -4.63
C ASN A 188 -42.24 22.72 -4.32
N PHE A 189 -41.98 23.81 -5.06
CA PHE A 189 -42.83 25.01 -5.01
C PHE A 189 -44.14 24.70 -5.74
N ALA A 190 -45.15 24.29 -4.96
CA ALA A 190 -46.56 24.24 -5.37
C ALA A 190 -47.31 25.44 -4.79
#